data_AF-A0A0D0DL15-F1
#
_entry.id   AF-A0A0D0DL15-F1
#
_cell.length_a   1.000
_cell.length_b   1.000
_cell.length_c   1.000
_cell.angle_alpha   90.00
_cell.angle_beta   90.00
_cell.angle_gamma   90.00
#
_symmetry.space_group_name_H-M   'P 1'
#
loop_
_entity.id
_entity.type
_entity.pdbx_description
1 polymer ?
#
loop_
_entity_poly.entity_id
_entity_poly.type
_entity_poly.pdbx_seq_one_letter_code
_entity_poly.pdbx_strand_id
1 'polypeptide(L)'
;WKKERNGTRGGTKQERHKCTNWYHPLLWVHIDHTAKRHHWSPQVMVSTLRKEHPKLFSHLNKGTMFRWIDKSKRQWSEATLLSVQNGHMLAGSGQSGILSRYPHVQEEIISKLKSLHASGLLINVVISRSIMLAMIQTHVPELFKTFKCSEVDQFFLLVLAVLTIN
;
A
#
# COMPACT_ATOMS: atom_id res chain seq x y z
N TRP A 1 -16.84 33.71 17.99
CA TRP A 1 -16.47 32.88 19.16
C TRP A 1 -15.48 31.80 18.71
N LYS A 2 -14.20 31.90 19.08
CA LYS A 2 -13.26 30.77 19.20
C LYS A 2 -12.37 31.14 20.38
N LYS A 3 -12.68 30.59 21.55
CA LYS A 3 -12.16 31.10 22.82
C LYS A 3 -10.70 30.73 23.07
N GLU A 4 -10.13 29.68 22.48
CA GLU A 4 -8.73 29.28 22.74
C GLU A 4 -8.05 28.67 21.50
N ARG A 5 -6.76 28.97 21.33
CA ARG A 5 -5.90 28.50 20.23
C ARG A 5 -4.95 27.42 20.78
N ASN A 6 -5.20 26.14 20.46
CA ASN A 6 -4.59 24.97 21.13
C ASN A 6 -3.37 24.37 20.39
N GLY A 7 -2.61 25.15 19.62
CA GLY A 7 -1.43 24.69 18.88
C GLY A 7 -0.13 25.20 19.51
N THR A 8 0.94 24.42 19.38
CA THR A 8 2.26 24.63 20.02
C THR A 8 2.93 25.98 19.71
N ARG A 9 2.43 26.73 18.72
CA ARG A 9 2.87 28.10 18.35
C ARG A 9 1.69 29.05 18.06
N GLY A 10 0.54 28.88 18.72
CA GLY A 10 -0.65 29.72 18.51
C GLY A 10 -1.49 29.36 17.27
N GLY A 11 -1.20 28.24 16.61
CA GLY A 11 -2.04 27.67 15.56
C GLY A 11 -3.20 26.84 16.11
N THR A 12 -4.07 26.34 15.24
CA THR A 12 -5.06 25.29 15.58
C THR A 12 -4.43 23.91 15.38
N LYS A 13 -4.58 23.01 16.35
CA LYS A 13 -4.23 21.59 16.20
C LYS A 13 -5.14 20.97 15.13
N GLN A 14 -4.66 20.88 13.90
CA GLN A 14 -5.39 20.20 12.82
C GLN A 14 -5.33 18.69 13.06
N GLU A 15 -6.45 18.00 12.89
CA GLU A 15 -6.44 16.54 12.86
C GLU A 15 -5.54 16.06 11.71
N ARG A 16 -4.82 14.96 11.96
CA ARG A 16 -3.90 14.37 10.99
C ARG A 16 -4.70 14.00 9.74
N HIS A 17 -4.35 14.57 8.58
CA HIS A 17 -4.97 14.20 7.31
C HIS A 17 -4.83 12.69 7.07
N LYS A 18 -5.95 11.97 7.01
CA LYS A 18 -5.98 10.55 6.65
C LYS A 18 -5.99 10.45 5.12
N CYS A 19 -4.81 10.28 4.53
CA CYS A 19 -4.68 9.99 3.11
C CYS A 19 -4.86 8.48 2.87
N THR A 20 -5.85 8.08 2.08
CA THR A 20 -6.01 6.69 1.63
C THR A 20 -5.02 6.39 0.51
N ASN A 21 -4.19 5.35 0.67
CA ASN A 21 -3.37 4.84 -0.43
C ASN A 21 -4.25 4.02 -1.38
N TRP A 22 -4.67 4.62 -2.49
CA TRP A 22 -5.53 3.95 -3.48
C TRP A 22 -4.80 2.93 -4.36
N TYR A 23 -3.47 2.99 -4.45
CA TYR A 23 -2.64 2.01 -5.19
C TYR A 23 -2.38 0.73 -4.40
N HIS A 24 -2.89 0.68 -3.17
CA HIS A 24 -2.79 -0.49 -2.33
C HIS A 24 -3.40 -1.73 -3.03
N PRO A 25 -2.70 -2.89 -3.09
CA PRO A 25 -3.14 -4.05 -3.88
C PRO A 25 -4.60 -4.48 -3.62
N LEU A 26 -5.03 -4.50 -2.36
CA LEU A 26 -6.43 -4.84 -2.00
C LEU A 26 -7.47 -3.88 -2.60
N LEU A 27 -7.14 -2.59 -2.75
CA LEU A 27 -8.05 -1.61 -3.35
C LEU A 27 -7.90 -1.58 -4.87
N TRP A 28 -6.67 -1.73 -5.35
CA TRP A 28 -6.33 -1.62 -6.76
C TRP A 28 -6.99 -2.70 -7.61
N VAL A 29 -7.10 -3.94 -7.11
CA VAL A 29 -7.79 -5.03 -7.83
C VAL A 29 -9.23 -4.65 -8.20
N HIS A 30 -9.97 -4.04 -7.27
CA HIS A 30 -11.34 -3.59 -7.54
C HIS A 30 -11.36 -2.42 -8.54
N ILE A 31 -10.42 -1.49 -8.42
CA ILE A 31 -10.29 -0.34 -9.32
C ILE A 31 -10.00 -0.79 -10.76
N ASP A 32 -9.04 -1.70 -10.94
CA ASP A 32 -8.64 -2.23 -12.25
C ASP A 32 -9.76 -3.04 -12.92
N HIS A 33 -10.41 -3.92 -12.16
CA HIS A 33 -11.56 -4.68 -12.66
C HIS A 33 -12.67 -3.73 -13.12
N THR A 34 -13.01 -2.73 -12.30
CA THR A 34 -14.07 -1.77 -12.62
C THR A 34 -13.72 -0.94 -13.87
N ALA A 35 -12.46 -0.57 -14.06
CA ALA A 35 -12.01 0.16 -15.24
C ALA A 35 -12.26 -0.62 -16.53
N LYS A 36 -11.87 -1.90 -16.54
CA LYS A 36 -12.06 -2.82 -17.66
C LYS A 36 -13.55 -3.05 -17.95
N ARG A 37 -14.36 -3.23 -16.91
CA ARG A 37 -15.81 -3.46 -17.02
C ARG A 37 -16.58 -2.26 -17.57
N HIS A 38 -16.17 -1.03 -17.26
CA HIS A 38 -16.91 0.19 -17.60
C HIS A 38 -16.21 1.07 -18.63
N HIS A 39 -15.36 0.48 -19.46
CA HIS A 39 -14.68 1.15 -20.57
C HIS A 39 -14.07 2.50 -20.19
N TRP A 40 -13.44 2.56 -19.01
CA TRP A 40 -12.63 3.70 -18.57
C TRP A 40 -13.41 5.02 -18.36
N SER A 41 -14.72 4.95 -18.09
CA SER A 41 -15.52 6.11 -17.70
C SER A 41 -15.32 6.43 -16.20
N PRO A 42 -14.63 7.53 -15.83
CA PRO A 42 -14.27 7.78 -14.43
C PRO A 42 -15.49 7.98 -13.53
N GLN A 43 -16.55 8.59 -14.06
CA GLN A 43 -17.79 8.84 -13.32
C GLN A 43 -18.48 7.52 -12.99
N VAL A 44 -18.61 6.63 -13.97
CA VAL A 44 -19.27 5.34 -13.82
C VAL A 44 -18.45 4.46 -12.88
N MET A 45 -17.13 4.41 -13.06
CA MET A 45 -16.23 3.64 -12.21
C MET A 45 -16.35 4.03 -10.73
N VAL A 46 -16.28 5.33 -10.42
CA VAL A 46 -16.40 5.79 -9.02
C VAL A 46 -17.79 5.50 -8.44
N SER A 47 -18.85 5.67 -9.25
CA SER A 47 -20.22 5.33 -8.83
C SER A 47 -20.36 3.84 -8.52
N THR A 48 -19.88 2.97 -9.40
CA THR A 48 -19.89 1.52 -9.20
C THR A 48 -19.10 1.11 -7.96
N LEU A 49 -17.84 1.59 -7.82
CA LEU A 49 -17.00 1.27 -6.67
C LEU A 49 -17.62 1.69 -5.34
N ARG A 50 -18.27 2.86 -5.29
CA ARG A 50 -18.98 3.33 -4.10
C ARG A 50 -20.23 2.51 -3.82
N LYS A 51 -20.93 2.03 -4.85
CA LYS A 51 -22.11 1.19 -4.68
C LYS A 51 -21.76 -0.22 -4.21
N GLU A 52 -20.74 -0.82 -4.80
CA GLU A 52 -20.31 -2.19 -4.49
C GLU A 52 -19.55 -2.25 -3.15
N HIS A 53 -18.72 -1.24 -2.85
CA HIS A 53 -17.87 -1.22 -1.66
C HIS A 53 -17.86 0.18 -0.99
N PRO A 54 -18.99 0.63 -0.43
CA PRO A 54 -19.15 1.99 0.10
C PRO A 54 -18.18 2.34 1.22
N LYS A 55 -17.85 1.38 2.09
CA LYS A 55 -16.90 1.60 3.20
C LYS A 55 -15.47 1.87 2.72
N LEU A 56 -15.07 1.27 1.58
CA LEU A 56 -13.71 1.37 1.05
C LEU A 56 -13.53 2.61 0.16
N PHE A 57 -14.53 2.93 -0.67
CA PHE A 57 -14.41 3.97 -1.71
C PHE A 57 -15.25 5.23 -1.47
N SER A 58 -15.79 5.41 -0.25
CA SER A 58 -16.58 6.60 0.13
C SER A 58 -15.87 7.92 -0.23
N HIS A 59 -14.56 7.98 -0.02
CA HIS A 59 -13.73 9.17 -0.27
C HIS A 59 -13.06 9.19 -1.65
N LEU A 60 -13.19 8.12 -2.45
CA LEU A 60 -12.63 8.10 -3.81
C LEU A 60 -13.45 9.03 -4.69
N ASN A 61 -12.80 9.96 -5.39
CA ASN A 61 -13.48 10.96 -6.21
C ASN A 61 -13.15 10.83 -7.71
N LYS A 62 -14.03 11.38 -8.55
CA LYS A 62 -13.89 11.37 -10.02
C LYS A 62 -12.58 12.02 -10.48
N GLY A 63 -12.17 13.13 -9.85
CA GLY A 63 -10.96 13.87 -10.24
C GLY A 63 -9.68 13.06 -10.05
N THR A 64 -9.61 12.26 -8.98
CA THR A 64 -8.54 11.30 -8.73
C THR A 64 -8.54 10.21 -9.80
N MET A 65 -9.69 9.59 -10.07
CA MET A 65 -9.78 8.55 -11.11
C MET A 65 -9.40 9.09 -12.50
N PHE A 66 -9.85 10.30 -12.85
CA PHE A 66 -9.54 10.93 -14.13
C PHE A 66 -8.05 11.23 -14.32
N ARG A 67 -7.31 11.51 -13.25
CA ARG A 67 -5.86 11.71 -13.31
C ARG A 67 -5.08 10.43 -13.60
N TRP A 68 -5.63 9.28 -13.23
CA TRP A 68 -4.98 7.99 -13.43
C TRP A 68 -5.14 7.43 -14.84
N ILE A 69 -6.11 7.92 -15.61
CA ILE A 69 -6.45 7.39 -16.91
C ILE A 69 -5.73 8.18 -18.00
N ASP A 70 -5.10 7.46 -18.94
CA ASP A 70 -4.67 8.00 -20.22
C ASP A 70 -5.91 8.25 -21.09
N LYS A 71 -6.18 9.53 -21.35
CA LYS A 71 -7.36 10.00 -22.09
C LYS A 71 -7.35 9.56 -23.55
N SER A 72 -6.18 9.32 -24.12
CA SER A 72 -6.03 8.96 -25.53
C SER A 72 -6.21 7.47 -25.76
N LYS A 73 -5.71 6.64 -24.84
CA LYS A 73 -5.61 5.19 -25.03
C LYS A 73 -6.63 4.39 -24.23
N ARG A 74 -7.48 5.04 -23.43
CA ARG A 74 -8.46 4.39 -22.53
C ARG A 74 -7.78 3.26 -21.74
N GLN A 75 -6.74 3.62 -21.02
CA GLN A 75 -5.96 2.71 -20.18
C GLN A 75 -5.39 3.48 -18.99
N TRP A 76 -4.77 2.79 -18.04
CA TRP A 76 -4.00 3.46 -16.99
C TRP A 76 -2.83 4.23 -17.60
N SER A 77 -2.57 5.43 -17.09
CA SER A 77 -1.39 6.18 -17.47
C SER A 77 -0.13 5.46 -17.01
N GLU A 78 0.98 5.66 -17.71
CA GLU A 78 2.27 5.05 -17.36
C GLU A 78 2.69 5.40 -15.92
N ALA A 79 2.47 6.65 -15.51
CA ALA A 79 2.71 7.11 -14.13
C ALA A 79 1.87 6.35 -13.10
N THR A 80 0.63 5.98 -13.46
CA THR A 80 -0.26 5.19 -12.59
C THR A 80 0.25 3.76 -12.48
N LEU A 81 0.61 3.13 -13.60
CA LEU A 81 1.17 1.77 -13.61
C LEU A 81 2.46 1.70 -12.79
N LEU A 82 3.33 2.69 -12.91
CA LEU A 82 4.55 2.81 -12.11
C LEU A 82 4.21 2.96 -10.61
N SER A 83 3.20 3.76 -10.26
CA SER A 83 2.77 3.94 -8.87
C SER A 83 2.21 2.65 -8.26
N VAL A 84 1.47 1.87 -9.04
CA VAL A 84 0.91 0.56 -8.67
C VAL A 84 2.02 -0.47 -8.49
N GLN A 85 2.95 -0.56 -9.44
CA GLN A 85 4.11 -1.46 -9.36
C GLN A 85 4.96 -1.17 -8.13
N ASN A 86 5.12 0.11 -7.79
CA ASN A 86 5.85 0.53 -6.61
C ASN A 86 5.05 0.35 -5.30
N GLY A 87 3.80 -0.15 -5.35
CA GLY A 87 2.89 -0.29 -4.20
C GLY A 87 2.58 1.02 -3.46
N HIS A 88 2.93 2.14 -4.09
CA HIS A 88 3.17 3.44 -3.48
C HIS A 88 3.98 3.36 -2.16
N MET A 89 5.19 2.78 -2.19
CA MET A 89 6.26 3.28 -1.30
C MET A 89 6.25 4.80 -1.44
N LEU A 90 5.96 5.51 -0.35
CA LEU A 90 5.89 6.97 -0.33
C LEU A 90 7.28 7.53 -0.65
N ALA A 91 7.60 7.68 -1.94
CA ALA A 91 8.72 8.47 -2.44
C ALA A 91 8.47 9.91 -2.00
N GLY A 92 9.04 10.29 -0.85
CA GLY A 92 8.84 11.59 -0.21
C GLY A 92 8.45 11.56 1.27
N SER A 93 8.13 10.41 1.86
CA SER A 93 7.90 10.32 3.33
C SER A 93 9.17 10.23 4.17
N GLY A 94 10.34 10.11 3.53
CA GLY A 94 11.60 9.79 4.22
C GLY A 94 11.65 8.36 4.79
N GLN A 95 10.56 7.59 4.69
CA GLN A 95 10.53 6.17 5.05
C GLN A 95 10.90 5.31 3.83
N SER A 96 12.17 5.37 3.41
CA SER A 96 12.76 4.17 2.84
C SER A 96 12.58 3.09 3.90
N GLY A 97 11.94 1.96 3.56
CA GLY A 97 11.67 0.89 4.51
C GLY A 97 12.94 0.59 5.31
N ILE A 98 12.83 0.30 6.60
CA ILE A 98 14.00 0.15 7.49
C ILE A 98 15.03 -0.87 6.95
N LEU A 99 14.56 -1.83 6.15
CA LEU A 99 15.36 -2.84 5.47
C LEU A 99 15.96 -2.40 4.13
N SER A 100 15.68 -1.20 3.61
CA SER A 100 16.26 -0.69 2.36
C SER A 100 17.78 -0.56 2.45
N ARG A 101 18.34 -0.45 3.66
CA ARG A 101 19.79 -0.48 3.92
C ARG A 101 20.36 -1.91 3.89
N TYR A 102 19.49 -2.93 3.87
CA TYR A 102 19.83 -4.34 3.97
C TYR A 102 19.12 -5.14 2.85
N PRO A 103 19.44 -4.86 1.57
CA PRO A 103 18.76 -5.51 0.43
C PRO A 103 18.89 -7.03 0.45
N HIS A 104 20.04 -7.56 0.88
CA HIS A 104 20.26 -9.00 1.03
C HIS A 104 19.25 -9.66 1.97
N VAL A 105 18.90 -9.02 3.10
CA VAL A 105 17.89 -9.53 4.05
C VAL A 105 16.50 -9.50 3.43
N GLN A 106 16.18 -8.47 2.64
CA GLN A 106 14.91 -8.40 1.93
C GLN A 106 14.76 -9.54 0.93
N GLU A 107 15.80 -9.79 0.13
CA GLU A 107 15.82 -10.86 -0.87
C GLU A 107 15.66 -12.25 -0.22
N GLU A 108 16.34 -12.50 0.89
CA GLU A 108 16.24 -13.78 1.61
C GLU A 108 14.85 -14.01 2.21
N ILE A 109 14.26 -12.97 2.81
CA ILE A 109 12.87 -13.01 3.30
C ILE A 109 11.91 -13.35 2.15
N ILE A 110 12.03 -12.64 1.02
CA ILE A 110 11.17 -12.85 -0.15
C ILE A 110 11.34 -14.27 -0.68
N SER A 111 12.59 -14.75 -0.79
CA SER A 111 12.91 -16.10 -1.24
C SER A 111 12.32 -17.18 -0.33
N LYS A 112 12.40 -17.00 0.99
CA LYS A 112 11.85 -17.95 1.95
C LYS A 112 10.32 -18.01 1.89
N LEU A 113 9.68 -16.85 1.74
CA LEU A 113 8.22 -16.78 1.59
C LEU A 113 7.79 -17.42 0.25
N LYS A 114 8.49 -17.15 -0.85
CA LYS A 114 8.23 -17.81 -2.14
C LYS A 114 8.38 -19.33 -2.07
N SER A 115 9.42 -19.83 -1.41
CA SER A 115 9.64 -21.29 -1.30
C SER A 115 8.59 -21.99 -0.45
N LEU A 116 8.12 -21.37 0.63
CA LEU A 116 7.01 -21.88 1.44
C LEU A 116 5.71 -21.91 0.63
N HIS A 117 5.44 -20.86 -0.15
CA HIS A 117 4.29 -20.82 -1.04
C HIS A 117 4.35 -21.93 -2.10
N ALA A 118 5.51 -22.09 -2.75
CA ALA A 118 5.74 -23.15 -3.74
C ALA A 118 5.59 -24.56 -3.14
N SER A 119 5.82 -24.72 -1.84
CA SER A 119 5.61 -25.98 -1.11
C SER A 119 4.14 -26.23 -0.73
N GLY A 120 3.21 -25.37 -1.16
CA GLY A 120 1.77 -25.50 -0.90
C GLY A 120 1.34 -25.02 0.49
N LEU A 121 2.22 -24.36 1.25
CA LEU A 121 1.85 -23.81 2.56
C LEU A 121 1.13 -22.48 2.39
N LEU A 122 -0.03 -22.35 3.03
CA LEU A 122 -0.77 -21.10 3.09
C LEU A 122 0.01 -20.07 3.91
N ILE A 123 0.42 -18.99 3.24
CA ILE A 123 1.16 -17.90 3.86
C ILE A 123 0.18 -16.93 4.49
N ASN A 124 0.03 -17.03 5.81
CA ASN A 124 -0.75 -16.09 6.61
C ASN A 124 0.13 -15.03 7.28
N VAL A 125 -0.52 -13.99 7.81
CA VAL A 125 0.14 -12.83 8.48
C VAL A 125 1.11 -13.27 9.56
N VAL A 126 0.71 -14.25 10.35
CA VAL A 126 1.48 -14.73 11.51
C VAL A 126 2.75 -15.44 11.06
N ILE A 127 2.66 -16.29 10.02
CA ILE A 127 3.79 -17.04 9.48
C ILE A 127 4.80 -16.08 8.84
N SER A 128 4.36 -15.18 7.95
CA SER A 128 5.32 -14.25 7.33
C SER A 128 5.97 -13.34 8.36
N ARG A 129 5.21 -12.87 9.36
CA ARG A 129 5.77 -12.05 10.43
C ARG A 129 6.83 -12.81 11.21
N SER A 130 6.56 -14.07 11.56
CA SER A 130 7.52 -14.90 12.30
C SER A 130 8.81 -15.12 11.51
N ILE A 131 8.70 -15.37 10.21
CA ILE A 131 9.85 -15.53 9.32
C ILE A 131 10.61 -14.21 9.18
N MET A 132 9.92 -13.09 8.96
CA MET A 132 10.55 -11.77 8.88
C MET A 132 11.31 -11.44 10.17
N LEU A 133 10.69 -11.65 11.33
CA LEU A 133 11.33 -11.41 12.62
C LEU A 133 12.55 -12.30 12.82
N ALA A 134 12.45 -13.60 12.52
CA ALA A 134 13.56 -14.53 12.62
C ALA A 134 14.72 -14.12 11.70
N MET A 135 14.45 -13.74 10.45
CA MET A 135 15.48 -13.32 9.50
C MET A 135 16.15 -12.00 9.92
N ILE A 136 15.37 -11.02 10.38
CA ILE A 136 15.93 -9.76 10.89
C ILE A 136 16.76 -10.02 12.15
N GLN A 137 16.32 -10.92 13.03
CA GLN A 137 17.04 -11.25 14.27
C GLN A 137 18.36 -11.97 13.99
N THR A 138 18.39 -12.84 12.98
CA THR A 138 19.60 -13.57 12.56
C THR A 138 20.61 -12.64 11.91
N HIS A 139 20.17 -11.77 10.99
CA HIS A 139 21.09 -10.98 10.16
C HIS A 139 21.39 -9.58 10.68
N VAL A 140 20.41 -8.92 11.32
CA VAL A 140 20.52 -7.52 11.76
C VAL A 140 19.84 -7.32 13.13
N PRO A 141 20.30 -7.98 14.20
CA PRO A 141 19.66 -7.90 15.52
C PRO A 141 19.67 -6.46 16.09
N GLU A 142 20.65 -5.65 15.70
CA GLU A 142 20.78 -4.24 16.08
C GLU A 142 19.56 -3.39 15.67
N LEU A 143 18.82 -3.82 14.64
CA LEU A 143 17.63 -3.13 14.17
C LEU A 143 16.52 -3.08 15.24
N PHE A 144 16.43 -4.11 16.09
CA PHE A 144 15.43 -4.16 17.16
C PHE A 144 15.71 -3.19 18.31
N LYS A 145 16.94 -2.68 18.43
CA LYS A 145 17.29 -1.65 19.42
C LYS A 145 16.78 -0.27 19.01
N THR A 146 16.68 -0.03 17.70
CA THR A 146 16.28 1.27 17.13
C THR A 146 14.82 1.31 16.71
N PHE A 147 14.19 0.15 16.50
CA PHE A 147 12.83 0.06 15.99
C PHE A 147 11.95 -0.87 16.81
N LYS A 148 10.79 -0.36 17.23
CA LYS A 148 9.69 -1.19 17.72
C LYS A 148 8.84 -1.59 16.53
N CYS A 149 8.73 -2.89 16.30
CA CYS A 149 7.89 -3.50 15.28
C CYS A 149 6.40 -3.41 15.66
N SER A 150 5.89 -2.18 15.78
CA SER A 150 4.48 -1.87 15.98
C SER A 150 3.85 -1.58 14.62
N GLU A 151 2.97 -2.48 14.19
CA GLU A 151 2.11 -2.35 13.01
C GLU A 151 2.87 -2.48 11.67
N VAL A 152 3.06 -3.74 11.25
CA VAL A 152 3.59 -4.10 9.93
C VAL A 152 2.43 -4.52 9.02
N ASP A 153 1.41 -3.66 8.91
CA ASP A 153 0.28 -3.92 8.01
C ASP A 153 0.65 -3.61 6.55
N GLN A 154 1.63 -2.72 6.31
CA GLN A 154 2.02 -2.31 4.95
C GLN A 154 2.98 -3.27 4.23
N PHE A 155 3.82 -4.04 4.95
CA PHE A 155 4.82 -4.93 4.32
C PHE A 155 4.20 -6.25 3.87
N PHE A 156 3.17 -6.72 4.59
CA PHE A 156 2.51 -7.99 4.31
C PHE A 156 1.77 -8.00 2.97
N LEU A 157 1.30 -6.83 2.53
CA LEU A 157 0.51 -6.68 1.30
C LEU A 157 1.41 -6.60 0.05
N LEU A 158 2.67 -6.21 0.22
CA LEU A 158 3.70 -6.25 -0.81
C LEU A 158 4.18 -7.70 -1.05
N VAL A 159 4.30 -8.49 0.02
CA VAL A 159 4.58 -9.94 -0.07
C VAL A 159 3.42 -10.69 -0.73
N LEU A 160 2.17 -10.43 -0.32
CA LEU A 160 1.00 -11.05 -0.95
C LEU A 160 0.90 -10.70 -2.45
N ALA A 161 1.09 -9.43 -2.81
CA ALA A 161 1.07 -9.00 -4.21
C ALA A 161 2.15 -9.69 -5.05
N VAL A 162 3.36 -9.85 -4.52
CA VAL A 162 4.46 -10.57 -5.19
C VAL A 162 4.18 -12.07 -5.34
N LEU A 163 3.39 -12.67 -4.44
CA LEU A 163 3.02 -14.10 -4.50
C LEU A 163 1.82 -14.37 -5.42
N THR A 164 0.94 -13.40 -5.65
CA THR A 164 -0.23 -13.52 -6.56
C THR A 164 0.04 -13.18 -8.03
N ILE A 165 1.26 -12.76 -8.40
CA ILE A 165 1.62 -12.35 -9.78
C ILE A 165 2.22 -13.50 -10.63
N ASN A 166 2.23 -14.75 -10.16
CA ASN A 166 2.52 -15.91 -11.01
C ASN A 166 1.27 -16.78 -11.20
#